data_AF-A0A972UJR9-F1
#
_entry.id   AF-A0A972UJR9-F1
#
_cell.length_a   1.000
_cell.length_b   1.000
_cell.length_c   1.000
_cell.angle_alpha   90.00
_cell.angle_beta   90.00
_cell.angle_gamma   90.00
#
_symmetry.space_group_name_H-M   'P 1'
#
loop_
_entity.id
_entity.type
_entity.pdbx_description
1 polymer ?
#
loop_
_entity_poly.entity_id
_entity_poly.type
_entity_poly.pdbx_seq_one_letter_code
_entity_poly.pdbx_strand_id
1 'polypeptide(L)'
;MIMRMKKQPYIPRIAKRALEMTRADVGIHSVKTSLVKLFWIGVALLIMYLFDWFDLVKERTNEFAAGILAFIAIFAFLYVFNFFRAPAIIQAETDERVDELEGQLDDRAARQAAIDTLWQLRSEGISLRNRDGKHGTETVTTFAQWQTEYNEWRTAVLNSAREINVNLHNWLERLDRTVLNPPNLTYFDLEHERLTRIMSTMLDRMQRYLEKDLIWPEGNT
;
A
#
# COMPACT_ATOMS: atom_id res chain seq x y z
N MET A 1 4.55 16.44 -7.16
CA MET A 1 5.99 16.42 -6.79
C MET A 1 6.24 15.12 -6.06
N ILE A 2 6.70 14.09 -6.77
CA ILE A 2 6.92 12.75 -6.21
C ILE A 2 8.12 12.84 -5.27
N MET A 3 7.86 12.75 -3.96
CA MET A 3 8.89 12.73 -2.94
C MET A 3 9.59 11.38 -3.03
N ARG A 4 10.57 11.25 -3.94
CA ARG A 4 11.44 10.06 -3.99
C ARG A 4 12.07 9.91 -2.62
N MET A 5 11.59 8.96 -1.82
CA MET A 5 12.26 8.58 -0.58
C MET A 5 13.67 8.16 -0.98
N LYS A 6 14.67 8.93 -0.53
CA LYS A 6 16.07 8.52 -0.68
C LYS A 6 16.19 7.16 0.00
N LYS A 7 16.48 6.10 -0.76
CA LYS A 7 16.94 4.79 -0.27
C LYS A 7 18.24 5.01 0.49
N GLN A 8 18.17 5.53 1.72
CA GLN A 8 19.33 5.66 2.58
C GLN A 8 19.70 4.25 3.03
N PRO A 9 20.95 3.80 2.83
CA PRO A 9 21.37 2.50 3.27
C PRO A 9 21.33 2.50 4.81
N TYR A 10 20.28 1.93 5.38
CA TYR A 10 20.05 1.90 6.82
C TYR A 10 20.86 0.77 7.45
N ILE A 11 22.17 0.78 7.18
CA ILE A 11 23.19 -0.20 7.58
C ILE A 11 23.09 -0.59 9.07
N PRO A 12 22.91 0.33 10.05
CA PRO A 12 22.86 -0.08 11.45
C PRO A 12 21.59 -0.86 11.83
N ARG A 13 20.44 -0.61 11.18
CA ARG A 13 19.20 -1.38 11.45
C ARG A 13 19.23 -2.75 10.79
N ILE A 14 19.75 -2.82 9.55
CA ILE A 14 19.88 -4.08 8.81
C ILE A 14 20.89 -4.99 9.52
N ALA A 15 22.05 -4.46 9.95
CA ALA A 15 23.04 -5.23 10.69
C ALA A 15 22.50 -5.76 12.03
N LYS A 16 21.70 -4.94 12.75
CA LYS A 16 21.05 -5.37 13.99
C LYS A 16 20.05 -6.51 13.75
N ARG A 17 19.23 -6.41 12.69
CA ARG A 17 18.23 -7.43 12.34
C ARG A 17 18.87 -8.71 11.81
N ALA A 18 19.93 -8.60 11.01
CA ALA A 18 20.78 -9.72 10.58
C ALA A 18 21.34 -10.47 11.78
N LEU A 19 21.84 -9.73 12.78
CA LEU A 19 22.34 -10.31 14.02
C LEU A 19 21.23 -10.98 14.85
N GLU A 20 20.00 -10.47 14.81
CA GLU A 20 18.83 -11.09 15.47
C GLU A 20 18.35 -12.37 14.75
N MET A 21 18.36 -12.41 13.42
CA MET A 21 17.96 -13.60 12.64
C MET A 21 18.99 -14.73 12.71
N THR A 22 20.29 -14.42 12.51
CA THR A 22 21.38 -15.40 12.70
C THR A 22 21.37 -15.97 14.13
N ARG A 23 20.89 -15.18 15.09
CA ARG A 23 20.75 -15.58 16.49
C ARG A 23 19.55 -16.49 16.75
N ALA A 24 18.43 -16.29 16.05
CA ALA A 24 17.27 -17.16 16.11
C ALA A 24 17.57 -18.53 15.48
N ASP A 25 18.23 -18.56 14.32
CA ASP A 25 18.63 -19.80 13.62
C ASP A 25 19.61 -20.66 14.44
N VAL A 26 20.40 -20.03 15.29
CA VAL A 26 21.38 -20.70 16.16
C VAL A 26 20.80 -20.98 17.57
N GLY A 27 19.54 -20.64 17.84
CA GLY A 27 18.83 -20.96 19.08
C GLY A 27 19.20 -20.11 20.30
N ILE A 28 19.85 -18.96 20.14
CA ILE A 28 20.41 -18.19 21.26
C ILE A 28 19.49 -17.02 21.66
N HIS A 29 18.80 -17.11 22.80
CA HIS A 29 17.70 -16.19 23.12
C HIS A 29 18.09 -14.86 23.82
N SER A 30 19.38 -14.54 24.08
CA SER A 30 19.80 -13.27 24.76
C SER A 30 21.02 -12.55 24.13
N VAL A 31 20.90 -11.25 23.80
CA VAL A 31 21.93 -10.41 23.12
C VAL A 31 23.17 -10.21 24.00
N LYS A 32 22.96 -9.81 25.25
CA LYS A 32 24.03 -9.37 26.16
C LYS A 32 24.92 -10.53 26.60
N THR A 33 24.35 -11.73 26.74
CA THR A 33 25.13 -12.92 27.09
C THR A 33 25.74 -13.62 25.87
N SER A 34 25.15 -13.48 24.67
CA SER A 34 25.68 -14.12 23.44
C SER A 34 26.90 -13.42 22.87
N LEU A 35 26.89 -12.10 22.75
CA LEU A 35 28.07 -11.33 22.29
C LEU A 35 29.25 -11.51 23.24
N VAL A 36 28.98 -11.54 24.55
CA VAL A 36 29.99 -11.83 25.56
C VAL A 36 30.54 -13.25 25.39
N LYS A 37 29.68 -14.26 25.15
CA LYS A 37 30.14 -15.64 24.89
C LYS A 37 30.96 -15.76 23.61
N LEU A 38 30.54 -15.15 22.50
CA LEU A 38 31.30 -15.17 21.24
C LEU A 38 32.61 -14.38 21.35
N PHE A 39 32.61 -13.25 22.04
CA PHE A 39 33.83 -12.50 22.36
C PHE A 39 34.79 -13.36 23.19
N TRP A 40 34.30 -14.04 24.23
CA TRP A 40 35.13 -14.95 25.03
C TRP A 40 35.59 -16.18 24.27
N ILE A 41 34.80 -16.72 23.33
CA ILE A 41 35.23 -17.81 22.43
C ILE A 41 36.34 -17.30 21.51
N GLY A 42 36.20 -16.11 20.92
CA GLY A 42 37.23 -15.48 20.11
C GLY A 42 38.53 -15.19 20.89
N VAL A 43 38.41 -14.68 22.11
CA VAL A 43 39.54 -14.47 23.03
C VAL A 43 40.19 -15.79 23.42
N ALA A 44 39.42 -16.83 23.71
CA ALA A 44 39.95 -18.15 24.02
C ALA A 44 40.70 -18.75 22.82
N LEU A 45 40.15 -18.64 21.61
CA LEU A 45 40.82 -19.09 20.37
C LEU A 45 42.09 -18.28 20.08
N LEU A 46 42.08 -16.97 20.32
CA LEU A 46 43.25 -16.10 20.18
C LEU A 46 44.35 -16.48 21.19
N ILE A 47 43.99 -16.72 22.45
CA ILE A 47 44.92 -17.20 23.48
C ILE A 47 45.46 -18.58 23.09
N MET A 48 44.62 -19.50 22.62
CA MET A 48 45.07 -20.81 22.13
C MET A 48 46.06 -20.71 20.96
N TYR A 49 45.85 -19.76 20.05
CA TYR A 49 46.76 -19.49 18.94
C TYR A 49 48.07 -18.86 19.39
N LEU A 50 48.03 -17.87 20.28
CA LEU A 50 49.21 -17.14 20.74
C LEU A 50 50.12 -17.96 21.67
N PHE A 51 49.59 -18.97 22.35
CA PHE A 51 50.34 -19.80 23.29
C PHE A 51 50.75 -21.18 22.73
N ASP A 52 50.69 -21.37 21.40
CA ASP A 52 51.00 -22.64 20.72
C ASP A 52 50.31 -23.86 21.36
N TRP A 53 49.10 -23.62 21.89
CA TRP A 53 48.38 -24.60 22.69
C TRP A 53 47.93 -25.80 21.84
N PHE A 54 47.88 -25.62 20.51
CA PHE A 54 47.61 -26.67 19.54
C PHE A 54 48.64 -27.81 19.59
N ASP A 55 49.93 -27.52 19.77
CA ASP A 55 50.95 -28.57 19.85
C ASP A 55 50.85 -29.34 21.17
N LEU A 56 50.53 -28.65 22.27
CA LEU A 56 50.35 -29.24 23.61
C LEU A 56 49.06 -30.08 23.72
N VAL A 57 48.01 -29.71 23.00
CA VAL A 57 46.77 -30.48 22.88
C VAL A 57 47.01 -31.72 22.00
N LYS A 58 47.68 -31.55 20.85
CA LYS A 58 47.99 -32.63 19.91
C LYS A 58 48.83 -33.75 20.54
N GLU A 59 49.68 -33.42 21.50
CA GLU A 59 50.52 -34.38 22.23
C GLU A 59 49.76 -35.14 23.36
N ARG A 60 48.61 -34.63 23.82
CA ARG A 60 47.88 -35.18 24.98
C ARG A 60 46.44 -35.62 24.75
N THR A 61 45.84 -35.40 23.59
CA THR A 61 44.39 -35.62 23.44
C THR A 61 44.01 -36.90 22.72
N ASN A 62 43.22 -37.72 23.43
CA ASN A 62 42.32 -38.71 22.85
C ASN A 62 41.41 -38.04 21.80
N GLU A 63 41.02 -38.81 20.78
CA GLU A 63 40.20 -38.46 19.61
C GLU A 63 39.00 -37.53 19.89
N PHE A 64 38.46 -37.57 21.11
CA PHE A 64 37.34 -36.75 21.58
C PHE A 64 37.61 -35.23 21.56
N ALA A 65 38.80 -34.75 21.97
CA ALA A 65 39.06 -33.31 22.05
C ALA A 65 39.24 -32.67 20.66
N ALA A 66 39.80 -33.42 19.71
CA ALA A 66 39.90 -33.01 18.32
C ALA A 66 38.51 -32.83 17.68
N GLY A 67 37.56 -33.72 18.02
CA GLY A 67 36.16 -33.61 17.58
C GLY A 67 35.46 -32.33 18.08
N ILE A 68 35.68 -31.95 19.34
CA ILE A 68 35.12 -30.71 19.90
C ILE A 68 35.69 -29.47 19.21
N LEU A 69 37.01 -29.43 18.96
CA LEU A 69 37.64 -28.31 18.27
C LEU A 69 37.14 -28.17 16.82
N ALA A 70 36.99 -29.27 16.10
CA ALA A 70 36.42 -29.27 14.75
C ALA A 70 34.97 -28.73 14.76
N PHE A 71 34.16 -29.14 15.73
CA PHE A 71 32.79 -28.64 15.89
C PHE A 71 32.75 -27.13 16.14
N ILE A 72 33.60 -26.60 17.03
CA ILE A 72 33.69 -25.16 17.31
C ILE A 72 34.12 -24.39 16.06
N ALA A 73 35.08 -24.91 15.30
CA ALA A 73 35.54 -24.28 14.06
C ALA A 73 34.45 -24.23 12.99
N ILE A 74 33.72 -25.33 12.79
CA ILE A 74 32.58 -25.39 11.85
C ILE A 74 31.48 -24.40 12.28
N PHE A 75 31.15 -24.36 13.57
CA PHE A 75 30.15 -23.45 14.11
C PHE A 75 30.56 -21.97 13.92
N ALA A 76 31.82 -21.62 14.22
CA ALA A 76 32.33 -20.27 14.00
C ALA A 76 32.29 -19.88 12.52
N PHE A 77 32.66 -20.80 11.63
CA PHE A 77 32.58 -20.58 10.19
C PHE A 77 31.14 -20.32 9.73
N LEU A 78 30.19 -21.17 10.12
CA LEU A 78 28.77 -21.01 9.77
C LEU A 78 28.20 -19.70 10.32
N TYR A 79 28.56 -19.31 11.54
CA TYR A 79 28.14 -18.06 12.13
C TYR A 79 28.64 -16.85 11.34
N VAL A 80 29.95 -16.81 11.02
CA VAL A 80 30.54 -15.72 10.24
C VAL A 80 29.96 -15.67 8.83
N PHE A 81 29.82 -16.83 8.18
CA PHE A 81 29.24 -16.94 6.85
C PHE A 81 27.79 -16.43 6.80
N ASN A 82 26.96 -16.83 7.76
CA ASN A 82 25.58 -16.35 7.88
C ASN A 82 25.53 -14.87 8.25
N PHE A 83 26.44 -14.38 9.10
CA PHE A 83 26.51 -12.96 9.45
C PHE A 83 26.78 -12.07 8.24
N PHE A 84 27.62 -12.50 7.29
CA PHE A 84 27.87 -11.74 6.07
C PHE A 84 26.75 -11.88 5.02
N ARG A 85 26.02 -12.99 4.99
CA ARG A 85 24.89 -13.21 4.05
C ARG A 85 23.58 -12.59 4.51
N ALA A 86 23.29 -12.59 5.80
CA ALA A 86 22.03 -12.11 6.36
C ALA A 86 21.68 -10.66 5.98
N PRO A 87 22.62 -9.69 5.96
CA PRO A 87 22.32 -8.33 5.52
C PRO A 87 21.78 -8.26 4.08
N ALA A 88 22.34 -9.04 3.15
CA ALA A 88 21.91 -9.04 1.75
C ALA A 88 20.51 -9.64 1.58
N ILE A 89 20.21 -10.73 2.30
CA ILE A 89 18.89 -11.37 2.28
C ILE A 89 17.83 -10.43 2.87
N ILE A 90 18.12 -9.82 4.00
CA ILE A 90 17.19 -8.89 4.68
C ILE A 90 16.97 -7.65 3.84
N GLN A 91 18.01 -7.14 3.17
CA GLN A 91 17.86 -6.00 2.28
C GLN A 91 16.96 -6.33 1.09
N ALA A 92 17.14 -7.48 0.45
CA ALA A 92 16.28 -7.92 -0.63
C ALA A 92 14.80 -8.06 -0.21
N GLU A 93 14.53 -8.69 0.93
CA GLU A 93 13.16 -8.82 1.48
C GLU A 93 12.57 -7.45 1.88
N THR A 94 13.40 -6.55 2.40
CA THR A 94 12.95 -5.19 2.76
C THR A 94 12.64 -4.38 1.52
N ASP A 95 13.48 -4.45 0.49
CA ASP A 95 13.28 -3.75 -0.78
C ASP A 95 12.02 -4.27 -1.48
N GLU A 96 11.79 -5.59 -1.52
CA GLU A 96 10.56 -6.18 -2.07
C GLU A 96 9.30 -5.69 -1.35
N ARG A 97 9.32 -5.66 -0.01
CA ARG A 97 8.19 -5.13 0.77
C ARG A 97 7.99 -3.63 0.59
N VAL A 98 9.07 -2.87 0.44
CA VAL A 98 8.98 -1.42 0.17
C VAL A 98 8.36 -1.19 -1.19
N ASP A 99 8.80 -1.90 -2.22
CA ASP A 99 8.26 -1.77 -3.58
C ASP A 99 6.77 -2.19 -3.61
N GLU A 100 6.38 -3.24 -2.87
CA GLU A 100 4.96 -3.62 -2.70
C GLU A 100 4.14 -2.52 -2.01
N LEU A 101 4.66 -1.96 -0.91
CA LEU A 101 3.98 -0.88 -0.17
C LEU A 101 3.90 0.41 -1.00
N GLU A 102 4.93 0.74 -1.78
CA GLU A 102 4.92 1.86 -2.71
C GLU A 102 3.84 1.67 -3.78
N GLY A 103 3.74 0.46 -4.37
CA GLY A 103 2.67 0.12 -5.30
C GLY A 103 1.27 0.28 -4.69
N GLN A 104 1.07 -0.22 -3.47
CA GLN A 104 -0.22 -0.04 -2.75
C GLN A 104 -0.53 1.43 -2.43
N LEU A 105 0.48 2.26 -2.17
CA LEU A 105 0.28 3.69 -1.91
C LEU A 105 -0.10 4.44 -3.19
N ASP A 106 0.56 4.14 -4.31
CA ASP A 106 0.24 4.74 -5.61
C ASP A 106 -1.19 4.37 -6.04
N ASP A 107 -1.61 3.12 -5.85
CA ASP A 107 -2.99 2.69 -6.10
C ASP A 107 -4.00 3.43 -5.23
N ARG A 108 -3.69 3.66 -3.94
CA ARG A 108 -4.54 4.44 -3.04
C ARG A 108 -4.62 5.90 -3.45
N ALA A 109 -3.51 6.50 -3.87
CA ALA A 109 -3.46 7.88 -4.33
C ALA A 109 -4.26 8.07 -5.63
N ALA A 110 -4.12 7.14 -6.58
CA ALA A 110 -4.90 7.14 -7.82
C ALA A 110 -6.40 7.01 -7.53
N ARG A 111 -6.78 6.09 -6.63
CA ARG A 111 -8.18 5.94 -6.20
C ARG A 111 -8.72 7.20 -5.52
N GLN A 112 -7.94 7.84 -4.65
CA GLN A 112 -8.35 9.08 -4.01
C GLN A 112 -8.55 10.21 -5.02
N ALA A 113 -7.65 10.36 -5.99
CA ALA A 113 -7.80 11.35 -7.06
C ALA A 113 -9.07 11.12 -7.89
N ALA A 114 -9.43 9.86 -8.16
CA ALA A 114 -10.66 9.53 -8.84
C ALA A 114 -11.91 9.83 -7.98
N ILE A 115 -11.86 9.61 -6.66
CA ILE A 115 -12.91 10.01 -5.71
C ILE A 115 -13.10 11.53 -5.71
N ASP A 116 -12.01 12.30 -5.63
CA ASP A 116 -12.04 13.76 -5.66
C ASP A 116 -12.66 14.26 -6.98
N THR A 117 -12.32 13.60 -8.10
CA THR A 117 -12.92 13.86 -9.41
C THR A 117 -14.43 13.59 -9.40
N LEU A 118 -14.90 12.51 -8.77
CA LEU A 118 -16.34 12.25 -8.62
C LEU A 118 -17.05 13.32 -7.78
N TRP A 119 -16.42 13.87 -6.74
CA TRP A 119 -16.96 15.00 -5.98
C TRP A 119 -17.14 16.26 -6.84
N GLN A 120 -16.15 16.55 -7.68
CA GLN A 120 -16.21 17.65 -8.64
C GLN A 120 -17.35 17.43 -9.65
N LEU A 121 -17.37 16.27 -10.30
CA LEU A 121 -18.40 15.90 -11.28
C LEU A 121 -19.81 15.93 -10.68
N ARG A 122 -19.96 15.57 -9.40
CA ARG A 122 -21.24 15.70 -8.70
C ARG A 122 -21.69 17.16 -8.61
N SER A 123 -20.78 18.07 -8.25
CA SER A 123 -21.06 19.49 -8.14
C SER A 123 -21.42 20.11 -9.49
N GLU A 124 -20.68 19.74 -10.54
CA GLU A 124 -20.98 20.10 -11.93
C GLU A 124 -22.35 19.60 -12.36
N GLY A 125 -22.66 18.34 -12.06
CA GLY A 125 -23.97 17.75 -12.39
C GLY A 125 -25.13 18.44 -11.68
N ILE A 126 -24.97 18.85 -10.41
CA ILE A 126 -25.98 19.65 -9.70
C ILE A 126 -26.18 21.01 -10.39
N SER A 127 -25.09 21.66 -10.78
CA SER A 127 -25.14 22.95 -11.47
C SER A 127 -25.84 22.84 -12.83
N LEU A 128 -25.49 21.83 -13.62
CA LEU A 128 -26.10 21.54 -14.92
C LEU A 128 -27.61 21.24 -14.77
N ARG A 129 -27.99 20.35 -13.84
CA ARG A 129 -29.40 20.04 -13.56
C ARG A 129 -30.22 21.26 -13.12
N ASN A 130 -29.63 22.15 -12.33
CA ASN A 130 -30.33 23.30 -11.75
C ASN A 130 -30.32 24.53 -12.67
N ARG A 131 -29.58 24.51 -13.79
CA ARG A 131 -29.52 25.60 -14.76
C ARG A 131 -30.90 25.90 -15.35
N ASP A 132 -31.74 24.87 -15.46
CA ASP A 132 -33.05 24.92 -16.10
C ASP A 132 -34.11 25.61 -15.23
N GLY A 133 -33.95 25.58 -13.89
CA GLY A 133 -34.89 26.24 -12.96
C GLY A 133 -34.77 27.77 -12.91
N LYS A 134 -33.73 28.36 -13.52
CA LYS A 134 -33.47 29.82 -13.49
C LYS A 134 -33.81 30.54 -14.79
N HIS A 135 -33.92 29.83 -15.91
CA HIS A 135 -34.11 30.44 -17.22
C HIS A 135 -35.45 30.04 -17.80
N GLY A 136 -36.51 30.76 -17.41
CA GLY A 136 -37.90 30.58 -17.86
C GLY A 136 -38.16 30.87 -19.35
N THR A 137 -37.25 30.46 -20.24
CA THR A 137 -37.38 30.58 -21.70
C THR A 137 -36.65 29.41 -22.34
N GLU A 138 -37.36 28.31 -22.50
CA GLU A 138 -36.86 27.07 -23.08
C GLU A 138 -36.97 27.14 -24.61
N THR A 139 -35.84 27.11 -25.32
CA THR A 139 -35.79 26.93 -26.78
C THR A 139 -35.20 25.57 -27.10
N VAL A 140 -35.60 24.96 -28.23
CA VAL A 140 -35.07 23.67 -28.71
C VAL A 140 -33.54 23.65 -28.79
N THR A 141 -32.93 24.79 -29.15
CA THR A 141 -31.48 24.96 -29.20
C THR A 141 -30.82 24.83 -27.81
N THR A 142 -31.48 25.30 -26.76
CA THR A 142 -31.00 25.18 -25.38
C THR A 142 -31.02 23.73 -24.90
N PHE A 143 -32.03 22.95 -25.28
CA PHE A 143 -32.11 21.54 -24.91
C PHE A 143 -31.04 20.68 -25.59
N ALA A 144 -30.81 20.86 -26.90
CA ALA A 144 -29.78 20.11 -27.62
C ALA A 144 -28.37 20.35 -27.03
N GLN A 145 -28.09 21.59 -26.64
CA GLN A 145 -26.85 21.93 -25.95
C GLN A 145 -26.78 21.28 -24.56
N TRP A 146 -27.84 21.40 -23.76
CA TRP A 146 -27.92 20.77 -22.44
C TRP A 146 -27.73 19.24 -22.52
N GLN A 147 -28.35 18.59 -23.50
CA GLN A 147 -28.25 17.14 -23.69
C GLN A 147 -26.82 16.72 -24.03
N THR A 148 -26.11 17.54 -24.81
CA THR A 148 -24.68 17.31 -25.11
C THR A 148 -23.85 17.40 -23.83
N GLU A 149 -24.00 18.48 -23.04
CA GLU A 149 -23.32 18.65 -21.75
C GLU A 149 -23.65 17.51 -20.78
N TYR A 150 -24.90 17.05 -20.74
CA TYR A 150 -25.33 15.91 -19.94
C TYR A 150 -24.63 14.61 -20.35
N ASN A 151 -24.51 14.34 -21.65
CA ASN A 151 -23.87 13.11 -22.14
C ASN A 151 -22.36 13.10 -21.85
N GLU A 152 -21.70 14.26 -22.01
CA GLU A 152 -20.29 14.44 -21.65
C GLU A 152 -20.08 14.22 -20.16
N TRP A 153 -20.89 14.88 -19.33
CA TRP A 153 -20.90 14.70 -17.88
C TRP A 153 -21.11 13.24 -17.48
N ARG A 154 -22.12 12.57 -18.04
CA ARG A 154 -22.44 11.17 -17.74
C ARG A 154 -21.27 10.25 -18.08
N THR A 155 -20.64 10.49 -19.22
CA THR A 155 -19.47 9.70 -19.66
C THR A 155 -18.30 9.89 -18.71
N ALA A 156 -18.01 11.13 -18.30
CA ALA A 156 -16.96 11.43 -17.33
C ALA A 156 -17.24 10.73 -15.98
N VAL A 157 -18.47 10.81 -15.47
CA VAL A 157 -18.87 10.12 -14.23
C VAL A 157 -18.63 8.61 -14.32
N LEU A 158 -19.06 7.97 -15.42
CA LEU A 158 -18.90 6.53 -15.59
C LEU A 158 -17.43 6.11 -15.73
N ASN A 159 -16.59 6.93 -16.36
CA ASN A 159 -15.16 6.68 -16.48
C ASN A 159 -14.45 6.79 -15.13
N SER A 160 -14.65 7.89 -14.40
CA SER A 160 -14.08 8.06 -13.06
C SER A 160 -14.57 6.99 -12.07
N ALA A 161 -15.84 6.59 -12.16
CA ALA A 161 -16.38 5.49 -11.37
C ALA A 161 -15.69 4.16 -11.64
N ARG A 162 -15.33 3.89 -12.91
CA ARG A 162 -14.62 2.66 -13.30
C ARG A 162 -13.20 2.60 -12.76
N GLU A 163 -12.51 3.74 -12.71
CA GLU A 163 -11.17 3.86 -12.12
C GLU A 163 -11.16 3.56 -10.62
N ILE A 164 -12.25 3.88 -9.91
CA ILE A 164 -12.40 3.57 -8.49
C ILE A 164 -12.76 2.10 -8.29
N ASN A 165 -13.85 1.64 -8.93
CA ASN A 165 -14.36 0.27 -8.82
C ASN A 165 -15.36 -0.05 -9.94
N VAL A 166 -15.18 -1.17 -10.62
CA VAL A 166 -16.10 -1.69 -11.65
C VAL A 166 -17.55 -1.84 -11.13
N ASN A 167 -17.73 -2.19 -9.86
CA ASN A 167 -19.06 -2.30 -9.25
C ASN A 167 -19.75 -0.93 -9.12
N LEU A 168 -18.99 0.13 -8.84
CA LEU A 168 -19.54 1.50 -8.79
C LEU A 168 -19.99 1.93 -10.19
N HIS A 169 -19.18 1.66 -11.21
CA HIS A 169 -19.54 1.90 -12.61
C HIS A 169 -20.87 1.20 -12.97
N ASN A 170 -20.95 -0.11 -12.73
CA ASN A 170 -22.15 -0.90 -13.02
C ASN A 170 -23.37 -0.41 -12.23
N TRP A 171 -23.19 0.01 -10.98
CA TRP A 171 -24.26 0.49 -10.13
C TRP A 171 -24.77 1.88 -10.56
N LEU A 172 -23.88 2.77 -11.03
CA LEU A 172 -24.28 4.06 -11.60
C LEU A 172 -24.92 3.92 -12.98
N GLU A 173 -24.52 2.93 -13.77
CA GLU A 173 -25.07 2.67 -15.09
C GLU A 173 -26.48 2.02 -15.03
N ARG A 174 -26.71 1.09 -14.09
CA ARG A 174 -27.97 0.37 -13.96
C ARG A 174 -29.02 1.18 -13.20
N LEU A 175 -29.78 1.98 -13.93
CA LEU A 175 -30.80 2.89 -13.39
C LEU A 175 -32.18 2.21 -13.25
N ASP A 176 -32.22 1.11 -12.50
CA ASP A 176 -33.40 0.29 -12.22
C ASP A 176 -34.48 1.00 -11.38
N ARG A 177 -34.09 2.01 -10.61
CA ARG A 177 -34.97 2.84 -9.78
C ARG A 177 -34.61 4.30 -9.99
N THR A 178 -35.56 5.12 -10.42
CA THR A 178 -35.37 6.55 -10.59
C THR A 178 -35.86 7.32 -9.36
N VAL A 179 -35.05 8.26 -8.90
CA VAL A 179 -35.40 9.18 -7.83
C VAL A 179 -36.28 10.28 -8.40
N LEU A 180 -37.26 10.74 -7.63
CA LEU A 180 -38.06 11.91 -7.98
C LEU A 180 -37.15 13.15 -8.02
N ASN A 181 -37.30 13.95 -9.06
CA ASN A 181 -36.58 15.20 -9.19
C ASN A 181 -36.96 16.17 -8.06
N PRO A 182 -36.05 17.09 -7.68
CA PRO A 182 -36.36 18.18 -6.76
C PRO A 182 -37.64 18.94 -7.17
N PRO A 183 -38.44 19.42 -6.20
CA PRO A 183 -39.57 20.28 -6.52
C PRO A 183 -39.07 21.56 -7.20
N ASN A 184 -39.84 22.07 -8.18
CA ASN A 184 -39.58 23.29 -8.96
C ASN A 184 -38.60 23.18 -10.15
N LEU A 185 -38.37 21.97 -10.68
CA LEU A 185 -37.78 21.83 -12.00
C LEU A 185 -38.88 21.94 -13.06
N THR A 186 -38.76 22.92 -13.94
CA THR A 186 -39.54 23.01 -15.18
C THR A 186 -38.92 22.12 -16.26
N TYR A 187 -39.78 21.41 -17.00
CA TYR A 187 -39.35 20.55 -18.09
C TYR A 187 -39.95 21.04 -19.41
N PHE A 188 -39.08 21.25 -20.38
CA PHE A 188 -39.46 21.54 -21.76
C PHE A 188 -40.25 20.42 -22.43
N ASP A 189 -39.81 19.16 -22.30
CA ASP A 189 -40.44 17.99 -22.91
C ASP A 189 -40.23 16.70 -22.08
N LEU A 190 -40.83 15.60 -22.54
CA LEU A 190 -40.76 14.29 -21.88
C LEU A 190 -39.34 13.69 -21.85
N GLU A 191 -38.52 14.00 -22.86
CA GLU A 191 -37.15 13.46 -22.95
C GLU A 191 -36.23 14.20 -21.98
N HIS A 192 -36.36 15.52 -21.89
CA HIS A 192 -35.71 16.34 -20.89
C HIS A 192 -36.06 15.84 -19.49
N GLU A 193 -37.35 15.66 -19.18
CA GLU A 193 -37.79 15.11 -17.89
C GLU A 193 -37.12 13.75 -17.59
N ARG A 194 -37.09 12.84 -18.57
CA ARG A 194 -36.47 11.52 -18.44
C ARG A 194 -34.98 11.63 -18.11
N LEU A 195 -34.24 12.46 -18.84
CA LEU A 195 -32.80 12.67 -18.64
C LEU A 195 -32.50 13.33 -17.29
N THR A 196 -33.30 14.33 -16.89
CA THR A 196 -33.15 14.96 -15.56
C THR A 196 -33.41 13.96 -14.43
N ARG A 197 -34.40 13.07 -14.57
CA ARG A 197 -34.66 12.00 -13.57
C ARG A 197 -33.49 11.02 -13.47
N ILE A 198 -32.93 10.63 -14.62
CA ILE A 198 -31.72 9.79 -14.67
C ILE A 198 -30.57 10.49 -13.95
N MET A 199 -30.32 11.76 -14.30
CA MET A 199 -29.26 12.56 -13.72
C MET A 199 -29.41 12.67 -12.20
N SER A 200 -30.60 12.98 -11.68
CA SER A 200 -30.88 13.04 -10.24
C SER A 200 -30.62 11.71 -9.55
N THR A 201 -30.95 10.59 -10.20
CA THR A 201 -30.69 9.25 -9.67
C THR A 201 -29.20 8.97 -9.58
N MET A 202 -28.42 9.31 -10.61
CA MET A 202 -26.97 9.18 -10.59
C MET A 202 -26.35 10.04 -9.50
N LEU A 203 -26.77 11.31 -9.36
CA LEU A 203 -26.29 12.24 -8.34
C LEU A 203 -26.58 11.76 -6.90
N ASP A 204 -27.76 11.18 -6.65
CA ASP A 204 -28.12 10.57 -5.36
C ASP A 204 -27.23 9.37 -5.04
N ARG A 205 -27.04 8.47 -6.03
CA ARG A 205 -26.17 7.30 -5.87
C ARG A 205 -24.72 7.70 -5.63
N MET A 206 -24.21 8.67 -6.37
CA MET A 206 -22.89 9.26 -6.14
C MET A 206 -22.78 9.81 -4.73
N GLN A 207 -23.76 10.58 -4.24
CA GLN A 207 -23.74 11.10 -2.86
C GLN A 207 -23.65 9.97 -1.84
N ARG A 208 -24.50 8.95 -1.94
CA ARG A 208 -24.49 7.81 -1.00
C ARG A 208 -23.16 7.07 -0.99
N TYR A 209 -22.54 6.91 -2.16
CA TYR A 209 -21.22 6.28 -2.24
C TYR A 209 -20.14 7.15 -1.60
N LEU A 210 -20.10 8.43 -1.98
CA LEU A 210 -19.09 9.37 -1.51
C LEU A 210 -19.19 9.65 0.00
N GLU A 211 -20.40 9.74 0.55
CA GLU A 211 -20.62 9.84 2.01
C GLU A 211 -20.19 8.57 2.74
N LYS A 212 -20.44 7.39 2.15
CA LYS A 212 -19.99 6.13 2.75
C LYS A 212 -18.46 6.03 2.79
N ASP A 213 -17.77 6.50 1.76
CA ASP A 213 -16.29 6.55 1.75
C ASP A 213 -15.75 7.65 2.67
N LEU A 214 -16.47 8.77 2.85
CA LEU A 214 -16.09 9.84 3.79
C LEU A 214 -16.18 9.42 5.28
N ILE A 215 -17.01 8.43 5.60
CA ILE A 215 -17.21 7.91 6.97
C ILE A 215 -16.06 6.99 7.43
N TRP A 216 -14.98 6.82 6.65
CA TRP A 216 -13.83 6.00 7.08
C TRP A 216 -12.47 6.68 6.96
N PRO A 217 -11.95 7.16 8.10
CA PRO A 217 -10.68 6.67 8.60
C PRO A 217 -10.78 6.32 10.09
N GLU A 218 -11.65 5.37 10.46
CA GLU A 218 -11.62 4.83 11.83
C GLU A 218 -11.31 3.35 11.80
N GLY A 219 -10.01 3.08 11.88
CA GLY A 219 -9.43 1.76 12.05
C GLY A 219 -10.32 0.85 12.88
N ASN A 220 -10.66 -0.29 12.30
CA ASN A 220 -11.24 -1.43 12.97
C ASN A 220 -10.56 -2.66 12.38
N THR A 221 -9.54 -3.06 13.15
CA THR A 221 -9.03 -4.41 13.41
C THR A 221 -8.54 -5.25 12.24
#